data_AF-A0A8J8T536-F1
#
_entry.id   AF-A0A8J8T536-F1
#
_cell.length_a   1.000
_cell.length_b   1.000
_cell.length_c   1.000
_cell.angle_alpha   90.00
_cell.angle_beta   90.00
_cell.angle_gamma   90.00
#
_symmetry.space_group_name_H-M   'P 1'
#
loop_
_entity.id
_entity.type
_entity.pdbx_description
1 polymer ?
#
loop_
_entity_poly.entity_id
_entity_poly.type
_entity_poly.pdbx_seq_one_letter_code
_entity_poly.pdbx_strand_id
1 'polypeptide(L)'
;MLSNLKKSTNAKHFQEPIDPKRDNAPNYFNIIAEPMDLGTVKQRLNSNYYHTMQEFLDDMQLIFENCLKYHSSVNGESDSSLVKASKALREDFKRLYEQLNIEFYIV
;
A
#
# COMPACT_ATOMS: atom_id res chain seq x y z
N MET A 1 -14.20 -1.50 4.02
CA MET A 1 -12.88 -2.07 3.66
C MET A 1 -11.71 -1.29 4.25
N LEU A 2 -11.39 -0.06 3.80
CA LEU A 2 -10.15 0.64 4.19
C LEU A 2 -9.98 0.80 5.71
N SER A 3 -11.05 1.13 6.45
CA SER A 3 -11.01 1.21 7.92
C SER A 3 -10.66 -0.11 8.61
N ASN A 4 -11.05 -1.25 8.04
CA ASN A 4 -10.70 -2.57 8.58
C ASN A 4 -9.26 -2.93 8.21
N LEU A 5 -8.84 -2.59 6.98
CA LEU A 5 -7.47 -2.78 6.54
C LEU A 5 -6.47 -2.02 7.43
N LYS A 6 -6.75 -0.73 7.72
CA LYS A 6 -5.91 0.09 8.61
C LYS A 6 -5.81 -0.43 10.05
N LYS A 7 -6.76 -1.27 10.50
CA LYS A 7 -6.74 -1.93 11.81
C LYS A 7 -5.97 -3.25 11.80
N SER A 8 -5.63 -3.80 10.63
CA SER A 8 -4.79 -4.99 10.55
C SER A 8 -3.43 -4.72 11.22
N THR A 9 -2.92 -5.72 11.92
CA THR A 9 -1.57 -5.69 12.50
C THR A 9 -0.50 -5.43 11.42
N ASN A 10 -0.77 -5.85 10.19
CA ASN A 10 0.12 -5.67 9.04
C ASN A 10 0.16 -4.23 8.51
N ALA A 11 -0.81 -3.38 8.88
CA ALA A 11 -0.94 -2.03 8.34
C ALA A 11 -0.05 -0.99 9.02
N LYS A 12 0.56 -1.31 10.17
CA LYS A 12 1.26 -0.34 11.04
C LYS A 12 2.29 0.50 10.30
N HIS A 13 3.08 -0.12 9.42
CA HIS A 13 4.16 0.55 8.69
C HIS A 13 3.73 1.29 7.42
N PHE A 14 2.45 1.20 7.05
CA PHE A 14 1.92 1.73 5.80
C PHE A 14 0.88 2.84 6.05
N GLN A 15 0.76 3.34 7.27
CA GLN A 15 -0.28 4.30 7.64
C GLN A 15 0.04 5.75 7.27
N GLU A 16 1.33 6.06 7.07
CA GLU A 16 1.85 7.39 6.82
C GLU A 16 2.85 7.36 5.66
N PRO A 17 3.08 8.49 4.97
CA PRO A 17 4.14 8.61 3.97
C PRO A 17 5.49 8.22 4.56
N ILE A 18 6.34 7.58 3.74
CA ILE A 18 7.72 7.27 4.12
C ILE A 18 8.51 8.56 4.30
N ASP A 19 9.13 8.69 5.47
CA ASP A 19 10.15 9.69 5.73
C ASP A 19 11.52 8.99 5.72
N PRO A 20 12.42 9.31 4.78
CA PRO A 20 13.72 8.66 4.63
C PRO A 20 14.58 8.60 5.89
N LYS A 21 14.47 9.60 6.79
CA LYS A 21 15.27 9.67 8.02
C LYS A 21 14.60 8.90 9.15
N ARG A 22 13.32 9.15 9.40
CA ARG A 22 12.52 8.49 10.46
C ARG A 22 12.43 6.99 10.24
N ASP A 23 12.23 6.57 8.99
CA ASP A 23 11.96 5.18 8.64
C ASP A 23 13.22 4.42 8.20
N ASN A 24 14.40 5.05 8.32
CA ASN A 24 15.69 4.51 7.90
C ASN A 24 15.65 4.00 6.44
N ALA A 25 15.10 4.82 5.56
CA ALA A 25 14.90 4.53 4.15
C ALA A 25 15.76 5.47 3.26
N PRO A 26 17.10 5.37 3.30
CA PRO A 26 17.97 6.24 2.51
C PRO A 26 17.69 6.11 1.00
N ASN A 27 17.72 7.25 0.29
CA ASN A 27 17.47 7.31 -1.16
C ASN A 27 16.08 6.81 -1.60
N TYR A 28 15.09 6.73 -0.70
CA TYR A 28 13.74 6.24 -1.03
C TYR A 28 13.15 6.93 -2.26
N PHE A 29 13.15 8.27 -2.29
CA PHE A 29 12.61 9.04 -3.42
C PHE A 29 13.46 9.00 -4.71
N ASN A 30 14.67 8.47 -4.65
CA ASN A 30 15.47 8.20 -5.86
C ASN A 30 15.10 6.84 -6.47
N ILE A 31 14.61 5.89 -5.65
CA ILE A 31 14.26 4.53 -6.06
C ILE A 31 12.76 4.44 -6.40
N ILE A 32 11.93 5.13 -5.63
CA ILE A 32 10.47 5.12 -5.71
C ILE A 32 9.98 6.42 -6.33
N ALA A 33 9.42 6.29 -7.55
CA ALA A 33 8.93 7.42 -8.33
C ALA A 33 7.56 7.94 -7.83
N GLU A 34 6.68 7.02 -7.40
CA GLU A 34 5.31 7.34 -6.99
C GLU A 34 5.04 6.83 -5.57
N PRO A 35 5.48 7.54 -4.52
CA PRO A 35 5.24 7.15 -3.13
C PRO A 35 3.74 7.07 -2.82
N MET A 36 3.34 6.06 -2.04
CA MET A 36 1.95 5.90 -1.61
C MET A 36 1.84 5.25 -0.23
N ASP A 37 0.78 5.58 0.51
CA ASP A 37 0.49 5.09 1.85
C ASP A 37 -1.03 5.11 2.16
N LEU A 38 -1.46 4.35 3.17
CA LEU A 38 -2.87 4.23 3.57
C LEU A 38 -3.46 5.52 4.18
N GLY A 39 -2.62 6.45 4.63
CA GLY A 39 -3.03 7.78 5.07
C GLY A 39 -3.46 8.62 3.87
N THR A 40 -2.60 8.70 2.87
CA THR A 40 -2.85 9.38 1.59
C THR A 40 -4.06 8.79 0.86
N VAL A 41 -4.14 7.46 0.73
CA VAL A 41 -5.30 6.80 0.11
C VAL A 41 -6.61 7.15 0.83
N LYS A 42 -6.60 7.16 2.16
CA LYS A 42 -7.79 7.54 2.95
C LYS A 42 -8.17 9.00 2.70
N GLN A 43 -7.20 9.90 2.65
CA GLN A 43 -7.43 11.31 2.38
C GLN A 43 -8.03 11.51 0.98
N ARG A 44 -7.43 10.89 -0.04
CA ARG A 44 -7.90 10.92 -1.44
C ARG A 44 -9.33 10.39 -1.57
N LEU A 45 -9.64 9.28 -0.89
CA LEU A 45 -10.99 8.73 -0.87
C LEU A 45 -11.99 9.71 -0.26
N ASN A 46 -11.64 10.35 0.87
CA ASN A 46 -12.50 11.33 1.54
C ASN A 46 -12.70 12.63 0.76
N SER A 47 -11.77 12.97 -0.14
CA SER A 47 -11.84 14.16 -0.98
C SER A 47 -12.46 13.92 -2.36
N ASN A 48 -13.07 12.74 -2.60
CA ASN A 48 -13.57 12.33 -3.92
C ASN A 48 -12.51 12.43 -5.03
N TYR A 49 -11.25 12.14 -4.71
CA TYR A 49 -10.14 12.20 -5.68
C TYR A 49 -10.24 11.10 -6.74
N TYR A 50 -10.71 9.91 -6.36
CA TYR A 50 -10.84 8.77 -7.25
C TYR A 50 -12.13 8.87 -8.06
N HIS A 51 -12.00 9.00 -9.37
CA HIS A 51 -13.12 9.01 -10.32
C HIS A 51 -13.55 7.60 -10.69
N THR A 52 -12.63 6.64 -10.62
CA THR A 52 -12.90 5.23 -10.90
C THR A 52 -12.40 4.35 -9.74
N MET A 53 -12.98 3.14 -9.64
CA MET A 53 -12.46 2.13 -8.71
C MET A 53 -11.02 1.74 -9.06
N GLN A 54 -10.66 1.73 -10.35
CA GLN A 54 -9.32 1.36 -10.80
C GLN A 54 -8.26 2.31 -10.22
N GLU A 55 -8.49 3.62 -10.22
CA GLU A 55 -7.54 4.59 -9.65
C GLU A 55 -7.29 4.33 -8.14
N PHE A 56 -8.32 3.93 -7.40
CA PHE A 56 -8.17 3.52 -6.01
C PHE A 56 -7.36 2.22 -5.88
N LEU A 57 -7.61 1.24 -6.76
CA LEU A 57 -6.89 -0.03 -6.79
C LEU A 57 -5.41 0.16 -7.14
N ASP A 58 -5.10 1.07 -8.06
CA ASP A 58 -3.74 1.38 -8.48
C ASP A 58 -2.93 1.98 -7.32
N ASP A 59 -3.49 2.95 -6.60
CA ASP A 59 -2.85 3.50 -5.40
C ASP A 59 -2.65 2.43 -4.30
N MET A 60 -3.61 1.53 -4.12
CA MET A 60 -3.46 0.41 -3.19
C MET A 60 -2.32 -0.54 -3.61
N GLN A 61 -2.15 -0.80 -4.92
CA GLN A 61 -1.05 -1.62 -5.44
C GLN A 61 0.31 -0.95 -5.25
N LEU A 62 0.40 0.37 -5.49
CA LEU A 62 1.63 1.15 -5.28
C LEU A 62 2.21 0.98 -3.87
N ILE A 63 1.37 0.93 -2.83
CA ILE A 63 1.84 0.71 -1.45
C ILE A 63 2.68 -0.57 -1.35
N PHE A 64 2.21 -1.67 -1.95
CA PHE A 64 2.87 -2.97 -1.86
C PHE A 64 4.08 -3.08 -2.79
N GLU A 65 3.94 -2.56 -4.02
CA GLU A 65 4.99 -2.61 -5.03
C GLU A 65 6.18 -1.74 -4.66
N ASN A 66 5.94 -0.54 -4.13
CA ASN A 66 7.00 0.33 -3.64
C ASN A 66 7.74 -0.28 -2.46
N CYS A 67 7.03 -0.93 -1.54
CA CYS A 67 7.65 -1.66 -0.44
C CYS A 67 8.60 -2.73 -0.99
N LEU A 68 8.13 -3.57 -1.92
CA LEU A 68 8.96 -4.64 -2.49
C LEU A 68 10.15 -4.08 -3.27
N LYS A 69 9.92 -3.10 -4.15
CA LYS A 69 10.93 -2.48 -5.02
C LYS A 69 12.04 -1.81 -4.22
N TYR A 70 11.69 -1.06 -3.18
CA TYR A 70 12.69 -0.41 -2.35
C TYR A 70 13.59 -1.46 -1.67
N HIS A 71 12.99 -2.46 -1.04
CA HIS A 71 13.74 -3.48 -0.27
C HIS A 71 14.57 -4.40 -1.16
N SER A 72 14.09 -4.76 -2.35
CA SER A 72 14.89 -5.53 -3.31
C SER A 72 16.09 -4.75 -3.83
N SER A 73 15.96 -3.42 -3.96
CA SER A 73 17.02 -2.54 -4.43
C SER A 73 18.12 -2.31 -3.38
N VAL A 74 17.78 -2.24 -2.09
CA VAL A 74 18.75 -1.92 -1.03
C VAL A 74 19.42 -3.12 -0.38
N ASN A 75 18.70 -4.24 -0.21
CA ASN A 75 19.18 -5.35 0.62
C ASN A 75 19.38 -6.65 -0.15
N GLY A 76 18.95 -6.73 -1.42
CA GLY A 76 18.92 -7.99 -2.19
C GLY A 76 18.02 -9.09 -1.61
N GLU A 77 17.49 -8.91 -0.40
CA GLU A 77 16.69 -9.88 0.34
C GLU A 77 15.19 -9.53 0.33
N SER A 78 14.42 -10.47 -0.20
CA SER A 78 12.95 -10.45 -0.30
C SER A 78 12.24 -10.84 1.00
N ASP A 79 12.97 -11.12 2.09
CA ASP A 79 12.45 -11.82 3.27
C ASP A 79 12.43 -10.98 4.57
N SER A 80 12.59 -9.66 4.45
CA SER A 80 12.47 -8.75 5.59
C SER A 80 11.07 -8.83 6.22
N SER A 81 10.99 -8.60 7.53
CA SER A 81 9.72 -8.56 8.26
C SER A 81 8.74 -7.55 7.65
N LEU A 82 9.25 -6.44 7.09
CA LEU A 82 8.45 -5.44 6.40
C LEU A 82 7.86 -5.96 5.08
N VAL A 83 8.65 -6.68 4.28
CA VAL A 83 8.16 -7.29 3.03
C VAL A 83 7.12 -8.37 3.34
N LYS A 84 7.31 -9.15 4.40
CA LYS A 84 6.31 -10.11 4.90
C LYS A 84 5.01 -9.40 5.31
N ALA A 85 5.11 -8.30 6.05
CA ALA A 85 3.96 -7.48 6.44
C ALA A 85 3.25 -6.89 5.21
N SER A 86 3.97 -6.40 4.21
CA SER A 86 3.40 -5.90 2.95
C SER A 86 2.61 -6.98 2.22
N LYS A 87 3.16 -8.19 2.10
CA LYS A 87 2.47 -9.34 1.47
C LYS A 87 1.20 -9.71 2.25
N ALA A 88 1.29 -9.81 3.57
CA ALA A 88 0.13 -10.11 4.42
C ALA A 88 -0.95 -9.02 4.34
N LEU A 89 -0.55 -7.74 4.29
CA LEU A 89 -1.48 -6.62 4.13
C LEU A 89 -2.18 -6.65 2.76
N ARG A 90 -1.47 -7.06 1.69
CA ARG A 90 -2.07 -7.27 0.37
C ARG A 90 -3.13 -8.37 0.39
N GLU A 91 -2.88 -9.48 1.08
CA GLU A 91 -3.87 -10.55 1.25
C GLU A 91 -5.06 -10.11 2.11
N ASP A 92 -4.83 -9.33 3.16
CA ASP A 92 -5.91 -8.71 3.95
C ASP A 92 -6.78 -7.80 3.07
N PHE A 93 -6.16 -7.00 2.21
CA PHE A 93 -6.86 -6.15 1.26
C PHE A 93 -7.68 -6.96 0.27
N LYS A 94 -7.07 -7.98 -0.36
CA LYS A 94 -7.75 -8.87 -1.31
C LYS A 94 -8.98 -9.52 -0.68
N ARG A 95 -8.85 -10.09 0.52
CA ARG A 95 -9.97 -10.72 1.24
C ARG A 95 -11.09 -9.73 1.54
N LEU A 96 -10.76 -8.52 1.99
CA LEU A 96 -11.76 -7.49 2.26
C LEU A 96 -12.42 -6.98 0.97
N TYR A 97 -11.70 -6.94 -0.14
CA TYR A 97 -12.22 -6.56 -1.45
C TYR A 97 -13.21 -7.62 -1.97
N GLU A 98 -12.84 -8.90 -1.92
CA GLU A 98 -13.69 -10.04 -2.30
C GLU A 98 -14.97 -10.09 -1.45
N GLN A 99 -14.88 -9.83 -0.13
CA GLN A 99 -16.04 -9.77 0.77
C GLN A 99 -17.05 -8.68 0.42
N LEU A 100 -16.62 -7.60 -0.23
CA LEU A 100 -17.53 -6.54 -0.65
C LEU A 100 -18.37 -6.96 -1.86
N ASN A 101 -18.13 -8.15 -2.43
CA ASN A 101 -18.83 -8.71 -3.59
C ASN A 101 -18.99 -7.65 -4.70
N ILE A 102 -17.93 -6.87 -4.92
CA ILE A 102 -17.86 -5.87 -5.99
C ILE A 102 -17.63 -6.64 -7.30
N GLU A 103 -18.58 -7.50 -7.67
CA GLU A 103 -18.82 -7.84 -9.06
C GLU A 103 -19.52 -6.64 -9.71
N PHE A 104 -18.76 -5.58 -9.97
CA PHE A 104 -19.23 -4.51 -10.85
C PHE A 104 -18.53 -4.70 -12.19
N TYR A 105 -19.27 -5.30 -13.13
CA TYR A 105 -19.09 -5.21 -14.59
C TYR A 105 -17.64 -5.06 -15.07
N ILE A 106 -16.91 -6.16 -15.09
CA ILE A 106 -15.97 -6.37 -16.21
C ILE A 106 -16.80 -7.03 -17.30
N VAL A 107 -17.30 -6.22 -18.23
CA VAL A 107 -17.60 -6.68 -19.60
C VAL A 107 -16.34 -6.48 -20.41
#